data_AF-A0A434S297-F1
#
_entry.id   AF-A0A434S297-F1
#
_cell.length_a   1.000
_cell.length_b   1.000
_cell.length_c   1.000
_cell.angle_alpha   90.00
_cell.angle_beta   90.00
_cell.angle_gamma   90.00
#
_symmetry.space_group_name_H-M   'P 1'
#
loop_
_entity.id
_entity.type
_entity.pdbx_description
1 polymer ?
#
loop_
_entity_poly.entity_id
_entity_poly.type
_entity_poly.pdbx_seq_one_letter_code
_entity_poly.pdbx_strand_id
1 'polypeptide(L)'
;MPKSSMTMAAASDDAAMLGVFERLALDAGRAVMRVFHEGCAVDSKSDSSPVTEADRESEKIILAGLRAAYPDIPCVAEEEVAAGIATPDLD
;
A
#
# COMPACT_ATOMS: atom_id res chain seq x y z
N MET A 1 -14.08 5.76 -37.04
CA MET A 1 -13.51 6.74 -36.09
C MET A 1 -12.41 6.05 -35.29
N PRO A 2 -11.25 6.69 -35.08
CA PRO A 2 -10.03 5.97 -34.70
C PRO A 2 -10.09 5.51 -33.24
N LYS A 3 -10.04 4.20 -33.00
CA LYS A 3 -9.86 3.60 -31.67
C LYS A 3 -8.38 3.58 -31.22
N SER A 4 -7.44 3.95 -32.10
CA SER A 4 -6.00 3.84 -31.84
C SER A 4 -5.44 4.82 -30.80
N SER A 5 -6.14 5.93 -30.50
CA SER A 5 -5.62 6.94 -29.56
C SER A 5 -5.89 6.60 -28.09
N MET A 6 -6.91 5.79 -27.79
CA MET A 6 -7.35 5.52 -26.41
C MET A 6 -6.53 4.41 -25.74
N THR A 7 -6.07 3.42 -26.51
CA THR A 7 -5.27 2.30 -26.00
C THR A 7 -3.86 2.69 -25.58
N MET A 8 -3.22 3.63 -26.29
CA MET A 8 -1.86 4.09 -25.96
C MET A 8 -1.82 4.97 -24.71
N ALA A 9 -2.87 5.77 -24.47
CA ALA A 9 -2.99 6.60 -23.27
C ALA A 9 -3.17 5.73 -22.02
N ALA A 10 -4.11 4.78 -22.04
CA ALA A 10 -4.32 3.84 -20.93
C ALA A 10 -3.08 2.99 -20.63
N ALA A 11 -2.36 2.52 -21.65
CA ALA A 11 -1.10 1.79 -21.44
C ALA A 11 0.02 2.66 -20.82
N SER A 12 0.02 3.97 -21.11
CA SER A 12 0.93 4.92 -20.48
C SER A 12 0.55 5.20 -19.02
N ASP A 13 -0.75 5.22 -18.73
CA ASP A 13 -1.27 5.39 -17.36
C ASP A 13 -0.98 4.16 -16.49
N ASP A 14 -1.15 2.95 -17.05
CA ASP A 14 -0.79 1.68 -16.36
C ASP A 14 0.71 1.61 -16.06
N ALA A 15 1.56 2.04 -16.99
CA ALA A 15 3.01 2.06 -16.79
C ALA A 15 3.41 3.07 -15.69
N ALA A 16 2.76 4.24 -15.65
CA ALA A 16 2.96 5.21 -14.59
C ALA A 16 2.49 4.65 -13.24
N MET A 17 1.36 3.95 -13.22
CA MET A 17 0.82 3.32 -12.02
C MET A 17 1.74 2.23 -11.47
N LEU A 18 2.23 1.37 -12.35
CA LEU A 18 3.21 0.35 -12.01
C LEU A 18 4.49 0.97 -11.42
N GLY A 19 4.98 2.08 -11.99
CA GLY A 19 6.14 2.78 -11.46
C GLY A 19 5.93 3.38 -10.06
N VAL A 20 4.70 3.77 -9.71
CA VAL A 20 4.36 4.16 -8.33
C VAL A 20 4.39 2.93 -7.42
N PHE A 21 3.76 1.83 -7.82
CA PHE A 21 3.70 0.61 -7.01
C PHE A 21 5.08 0.02 -6.74
N GLU A 22 5.92 -0.06 -7.77
CA GLU A 22 7.29 -0.57 -7.64
C GLU A 22 8.09 0.25 -6.63
N ARG A 23 8.05 1.58 -6.73
CA ARG A 23 8.75 2.47 -5.79
C ARG A 23 8.26 2.25 -4.36
N LEU A 24 6.95 2.25 -4.15
CA LEU A 24 6.37 2.06 -2.81
C LEU A 24 6.69 0.69 -2.23
N ALA A 25 6.65 -0.36 -3.04
CA ALA A 25 7.02 -1.71 -2.62
C ALA A 25 8.50 -1.81 -2.24
N LEU A 26 9.40 -1.18 -3.00
CA LEU A 26 10.82 -1.13 -2.68
C LEU A 26 11.08 -0.32 -1.39
N ASP A 27 10.37 0.79 -1.18
CA ASP A 27 10.50 1.62 0.02
C ASP A 27 10.02 0.88 1.27
N ALA A 28 8.85 0.26 1.18
CA ALA A 28 8.29 -0.60 2.23
C ALA A 28 9.20 -1.81 2.52
N GLY A 29 9.71 -2.48 1.48
CA GLY A 29 10.64 -3.59 1.62
C GLY A 29 11.93 -3.21 2.35
N ARG A 30 12.44 -1.99 2.15
CA ARG A 30 13.60 -1.49 2.93
C ARG A 30 13.27 -1.32 4.41
N ALA A 31 12.07 -0.84 4.74
CA ALA A 31 11.62 -0.76 6.14
C ALA A 31 11.48 -2.15 6.76
N VAL A 32 10.86 -3.10 6.06
CA VAL A 32 10.75 -4.50 6.50
C VAL A 32 12.14 -5.10 6.76
N MET A 33 13.08 -4.93 5.82
CA MET A 33 14.43 -5.47 6.00
C MET A 33 15.17 -4.79 7.16
N ARG A 34 14.98 -3.49 7.39
CA ARG A 34 15.55 -2.81 8.56
C ARG A 34 15.08 -3.47 9.86
N VAL A 35 13.76 -3.61 10.02
CA VAL A 35 13.15 -4.25 11.20
C VAL A 35 13.62 -5.70 11.36
N PHE A 36 13.74 -6.44 10.25
CA PHE A 36 14.28 -7.81 10.27
C PHE A 36 15.71 -7.88 10.81
N HIS A 37 16.59 -6.96 10.42
CA HIS A 37 17.98 -6.93 10.89
C HIS A 37 18.12 -6.46 12.34
N GLU A 38 17.25 -5.54 12.78
CA GLU A 38 17.26 -5.01 14.16
C GLU A 38 16.61 -6.00 15.16
N GLY A 39 15.78 -6.91 14.66
CA GLY A 39 14.94 -7.79 15.46
C GLY A 39 13.67 -7.06 15.92
N CYS A 40 12.54 -7.75 15.93
CA CYS A 40 11.25 -7.16 16.30
C CYS A 40 10.48 -7.99 17.31
N ALA A 41 9.65 -7.30 18.10
CA ALA A 41 8.62 -7.93 18.91
C ALA A 41 7.42 -8.29 18.01
N VAL A 42 6.85 -9.46 18.27
CA VAL A 42 5.57 -9.87 17.70
C VAL A 42 4.48 -9.50 18.70
N ASP A 43 3.51 -8.71 18.25
CA ASP A 43 2.30 -8.38 18.98
C ASP A 43 1.12 -9.20 18.41
N SER A 44 -0.04 -9.15 19.07
CA SER A 44 -1.26 -9.83 18.63
C SER A 44 -2.38 -8.84 18.36
N LYS A 45 -3.03 -8.98 17.20
CA LYS A 45 -4.24 -8.22 16.86
C LYS A 45 -5.42 -8.68 17.72
N SER A 46 -6.56 -7.99 17.60
CA SER A 46 -7.79 -8.30 18.35
C SER A 46 -8.34 -9.70 18.05
N ASP A 47 -8.07 -10.24 16.86
CA ASP A 47 -8.40 -11.59 16.44
C ASP A 47 -7.31 -12.63 16.77
N SER A 48 -6.30 -12.25 17.55
CA SER A 48 -5.13 -13.06 17.94
C SER A 48 -4.19 -13.43 16.79
N SER A 49 -4.32 -12.83 15.61
CA SER A 49 -3.32 -12.95 14.55
C SER A 49 -2.04 -12.17 14.92
N PRO A 50 -0.85 -12.63 14.50
CA PRO A 50 0.40 -11.94 14.81
C PRO A 50 0.54 -10.67 13.97
N VAL A 51 1.20 -9.66 14.53
CA VAL A 51 1.59 -8.43 13.84
C VAL A 51 2.94 -7.96 14.35
N THR A 52 3.76 -7.42 13.47
CA THR A 52 5.08 -6.87 13.81
C THR A 52 5.17 -5.39 13.49
N GLU A 53 6.23 -4.75 13.97
CA GLU A 53 6.59 -3.38 13.56
C GLU A 53 6.77 -3.27 12.03
N ALA A 54 7.27 -4.33 11.38
CA ALA A 54 7.49 -4.35 9.93
C ALA A 54 6.17 -4.23 9.16
N ASP A 55 5.12 -4.92 9.60
CA ASP A 55 3.79 -4.87 8.97
C ASP A 55 3.22 -3.45 9.05
N ARG A 56 3.28 -2.83 10.23
CA ARG A 56 2.76 -1.47 10.46
C ARG A 56 3.53 -0.40 9.69
N GLU A 57 4.86 -0.50 9.65
CA GLU A 57 5.68 0.49 8.95
C GLU A 57 5.56 0.39 7.43
N SER A 58 5.56 -0.85 6.90
CA SER A 58 5.42 -1.09 5.47
C SER A 58 4.07 -0.62 4.96
N GLU A 59 2.98 -0.93 5.65
CA GLU A 59 1.64 -0.46 5.31
C GLU A 59 1.56 1.07 5.34
N LYS A 60 2.12 1.72 6.37
CA LYS A 60 2.13 3.18 6.48
C LYS A 60 2.83 3.86 5.30
N ILE A 61 3.96 3.31 4.84
CA ILE A 61 4.69 3.83 3.67
C ILE A 61 3.84 3.69 2.41
N ILE A 62 3.26 2.51 2.19
CA ILE A 62 2.44 2.23 1.00
C ILE A 62 1.21 3.14 0.97
N LEU A 63 0.45 3.21 2.07
CA LEU A 63 -0.76 4.01 2.14
C LEU A 63 -0.51 5.51 1.97
N ALA A 64 0.56 6.04 2.58
CA ALA A 64 0.93 7.44 2.39
C ALA A 64 1.22 7.74 0.91
N GLY A 65 1.93 6.83 0.23
CA GLY A 65 2.24 6.96 -1.19
C GLY A 65 1.03 6.83 -2.10
N LEU A 66 0.18 5.84 -1.85
CA LEU A 66 -1.03 5.60 -2.64
C LEU A 66 -2.02 6.74 -2.50
N ARG A 67 -2.29 7.21 -1.27
CA ARG A 67 -3.18 8.35 -1.01
C ARG A 67 -2.68 9.66 -1.63
N ALA A 68 -1.37 9.85 -1.72
CA ALA A 68 -0.79 11.01 -2.37
C ALA A 68 -0.87 10.92 -3.90
N ALA A 69 -0.67 9.73 -4.47
CA ALA A 69 -0.67 9.51 -5.92
C ALA A 69 -2.08 9.38 -6.52
N TYR A 70 -3.01 8.78 -5.77
CA TYR A 70 -4.36 8.42 -6.19
C TYR A 70 -5.38 8.79 -5.11
N PRO A 71 -5.58 10.09 -4.80
CA PRO A 71 -6.45 10.53 -3.71
C PRO A 71 -7.91 10.11 -3.90
N ASP A 72 -8.34 9.87 -5.14
CA ASP A 72 -9.71 9.49 -5.47
C ASP A 72 -9.94 7.96 -5.48
N ILE A 73 -8.91 7.16 -5.19
CA ILE A 73 -9.01 5.69 -5.13
C ILE A 73 -8.94 5.24 -3.66
N PRO A 74 -10.01 4.64 -3.11
CA PRO A 74 -9.98 4.09 -1.76
C PRO A 74 -8.91 3.00 -1.61
N CYS A 75 -8.18 3.04 -0.48
CA CYS A 75 -7.20 2.02 -0.13
C CYS A 75 -7.75 1.13 0.99
N VAL A 76 -7.92 -0.17 0.71
CA VAL A 76 -8.21 -1.17 1.75
C VAL A 76 -6.89 -1.66 2.32
N ALA A 77 -6.70 -1.52 3.64
CA ALA A 77 -5.46 -1.89 4.33
C ALA A 77 -5.76 -2.75 5.57
N GLU A 78 -4.94 -3.77 5.81
CA GLU A 78 -5.20 -4.77 6.85
C GLU A 78 -5.00 -4.17 8.25
N GLU A 79 -3.91 -3.44 8.47
CA GLU A 79 -3.61 -2.90 9.80
C GLU A 79 -4.50 -1.72 10.16
N GLU A 80 -4.87 -0.88 9.21
CA GLU A 80 -5.87 0.17 9.42
C GLU A 80 -7.25 -0.42 9.78
N VAL A 81 -7.72 -1.43 9.05
CA VAL A 81 -9.00 -2.10 9.35
C VAL A 81 -8.95 -2.77 10.73
N ALA A 82 -7.85 -3.46 11.05
CA ALA A 82 -7.64 -4.05 12.37
C ALA A 82 -7.61 -3.00 13.50
N ALA A 83 -7.16 -1.77 13.20
CA ALA A 83 -7.19 -0.62 14.10
C ALA A 83 -8.55 0.10 14.16
N GLY A 84 -9.57 -0.38 13.44
CA GLY A 84 -10.91 0.20 13.41
C GLY A 84 -11.05 1.42 12.50
N ILE A 85 -10.09 1.65 11.61
CA ILE A 85 -10.18 2.69 10.59
C ILE A 85 -10.95 2.10 9.40
N ALA A 86 -12.12 2.67 9.12
CA ALA A 86 -12.95 2.26 7.99
C ALA A 86 -12.34 2.77 6.67
N THR A 87 -12.45 1.97 5.62
CA THR A 87 -12.12 2.40 4.26
C THR A 87 -13.18 3.40 3.78
N PRO A 88 -12.82 4.65 3.46
CA PRO A 88 -13.79 5.61 2.94
C PRO A 88 -14.42 5.10 1.63
N ASP A 89 -15.69 5.42 1.41
CA ASP A 89 -16.40 5.23 0.14
C ASP A 89 -16.62 3.77 -0.33
N LEU A 90 -16.56 2.79 0.59
CA LEU A 90 -16.90 1.38 0.34
C LEU A 90 -18.15 0.88 1.10
N ASP A 91 -19.01 1.80 1.54
CA ASP A 91 -20.28 1.49 2.25
C ASP A 91 -21.36 0.84 1.35
#